data_AF-K6ZTG4-F1
#
_entry.id   AF-K6ZTG4-F1
#
_cell.length_a   1.000
_cell.length_b   1.000
_cell.length_c   1.000
_cell.angle_alpha   90.00
_cell.angle_beta   90.00
_cell.angle_gamma   90.00
#
_symmetry.space_group_name_H-M   'P 1'
#
loop_
_entity.id
_entity.type
_entity.pdbx_description
1 polymer ?
#
loop_
_entity_poly.entity_id
_entity_poly.type
_entity_poly.pdbx_seq_one_letter_code
_entity_poly.pdbx_strand_id
1 'polypeptide(L)'
;MNCPSGPFPTPKAEPQALAFSELANRPPESIIKQVKQSPPVNKKQVEQVCKQLSDLGVDIQIARPQQIHQQQGALGFMYQCAGMQFAMSNGNKFTKVNQFALSDYSDWIRVAQENLSKKEHHWITAYSLTGTPIRLFPRNIDLRLAQHSANALKGAPLVNLRANYQVSNRRLYMTKIQLNNHPKNASWTLYQGECILNDG
;
A
#
# COMPACT_ATOMS: atom_id res chain seq x y z
N MET A 1 -15.65 -9.55 -13.25
CA MET A 1 -15.21 -8.89 -14.50
C MET A 1 -13.80 -8.40 -14.27
N ASN A 2 -12.86 -9.02 -14.98
CA ASN A 2 -11.41 -8.84 -14.88
C ASN A 2 -10.96 -7.66 -15.76
N CYS A 3 -9.86 -7.01 -15.37
CA CYS A 3 -9.09 -6.14 -16.28
C CYS A 3 -8.46 -6.99 -17.39
N PRO A 4 -8.53 -6.61 -18.68
CA PRO A 4 -8.10 -7.49 -19.77
C PRO A 4 -6.58 -7.47 -19.94
N SER A 5 -6.01 -8.64 -20.19
CA SER A 5 -4.62 -8.86 -20.61
C SER A 5 -4.60 -9.57 -21.97
N GLY A 6 -3.90 -9.00 -22.96
CA GLY A 6 -3.66 -9.60 -24.28
C GLY A 6 -2.58 -10.70 -24.26
N PRO A 7 -2.48 -11.55 -25.30
CA PRO A 7 -1.92 -12.89 -25.19
C PRO A 7 -0.49 -13.02 -25.72
N PHE A 8 0.35 -13.85 -25.08
CA PHE A 8 1.54 -14.49 -25.66
C PHE A 8 1.89 -15.78 -24.86
N PRO A 9 2.66 -16.74 -25.43
CA PRO A 9 2.21 -18.11 -25.65
C PRO A 9 2.65 -19.13 -24.58
N THR A 10 1.89 -20.22 -24.49
CA THR A 10 2.12 -21.41 -23.64
C THR A 10 3.31 -22.27 -24.06
N PRO A 11 3.98 -22.91 -23.08
CA PRO A 11 4.41 -24.29 -23.22
C PRO A 11 3.71 -25.23 -22.23
N LYS A 12 3.27 -26.39 -22.74
CA LYS A 12 2.76 -27.57 -22.03
C LYS A 12 3.79 -28.16 -21.06
N ALA A 13 3.35 -28.56 -19.86
CA ALA A 13 3.42 -29.95 -19.36
C ALA A 13 3.00 -30.04 -17.88
N GLU A 14 2.19 -31.04 -17.56
CA GLU A 14 1.97 -31.68 -16.24
C GLU A 14 1.88 -33.21 -16.54
N PRO A 15 1.84 -34.15 -15.57
CA PRO A 15 1.94 -34.02 -14.11
C PRO A 15 2.79 -35.11 -13.43
N GLN A 16 3.04 -34.98 -12.11
CA GLN A 16 2.85 -36.11 -11.16
C GLN A 16 3.00 -35.69 -9.68
N ALA A 17 2.03 -36.17 -8.90
CA ALA A 17 1.83 -35.95 -7.47
C ALA A 17 2.57 -36.99 -6.61
N LEU A 18 2.92 -36.62 -5.38
CA LEU A 18 3.04 -37.55 -4.24
C LEU A 18 2.61 -36.81 -2.96
N ALA A 19 1.57 -37.34 -2.33
CA ALA A 19 0.95 -36.88 -1.11
C ALA A 19 1.70 -37.38 0.13
N PHE A 20 1.78 -36.59 1.20
CA PHE A 20 1.81 -37.08 2.58
C PHE A 20 1.33 -36.02 3.58
N SER A 21 0.37 -36.47 4.41
CA SER A 21 0.08 -36.13 5.80
C SER A 21 -0.51 -34.78 6.20
N GLU A 22 -1.83 -34.84 6.32
CA GLU A 22 -2.74 -34.16 7.24
C GLU A 22 -2.24 -34.10 8.69
N LEU A 23 -1.89 -32.90 9.19
CA LEU A 23 -2.29 -32.44 10.52
C LEU A 23 -2.08 -30.91 10.66
N ALA A 24 -3.12 -30.24 11.15
CA ALA A 24 -3.10 -28.90 11.75
C ALA A 24 -2.66 -27.73 10.85
N ASN A 25 -3.63 -27.06 10.20
CA ASN A 25 -3.61 -25.61 9.98
C ASN A 25 -5.00 -25.14 9.52
N ARG A 26 -5.85 -24.70 10.47
CA ARG A 26 -6.91 -23.73 10.11
C ARG A 26 -6.24 -22.35 10.15
N PRO A 27 -6.11 -21.63 9.03
CA PRO A 27 -5.73 -20.23 9.09
C PRO A 27 -6.86 -19.48 9.82
N PRO A 28 -6.56 -18.59 10.77
CA PRO A 28 -7.59 -17.70 11.27
C PRO A 28 -8.08 -16.83 10.11
N GLU A 29 -9.33 -17.01 9.70
CA GLU A 29 -10.02 -16.08 8.82
C GLU A 29 -9.97 -14.70 9.48
N SER A 30 -9.07 -13.84 8.99
CA SER A 30 -9.10 -12.43 9.35
C SER A 30 -10.39 -11.84 8.76
N ILE A 31 -11.42 -11.73 9.59
CA ILE A 31 -12.65 -11.00 9.26
C ILE A 31 -12.29 -9.51 9.28
N ILE A 32 -11.76 -9.01 8.16
CA ILE A 32 -11.64 -7.58 7.92
C ILE A 32 -13.07 -7.04 7.70
N LYS A 33 -13.72 -6.59 8.77
CA LYS A 33 -15.03 -5.92 8.67
C LYS A 33 -14.88 -4.65 7.85
N GLN A 34 -15.53 -4.64 6.69
CA GLN A 34 -15.68 -3.46 5.85
C GLN A 34 -16.36 -2.34 6.65
N VAL A 35 -15.60 -1.26 6.90
CA VAL A 35 -16.15 0.00 7.40
C VAL A 35 -17.10 0.58 6.34
N LYS A 36 -18.26 1.06 6.80
CA LYS A 36 -19.36 1.67 5.99
C LYS A 36 -18.82 2.52 4.84
N GLN A 37 -19.27 2.17 3.64
CA GLN A 37 -18.95 2.85 2.40
C GLN A 37 -19.40 4.32 2.45
N SER A 38 -18.52 5.21 2.01
CA SER A 38 -18.84 6.58 1.59
C SER A 38 -19.84 6.55 0.40
N PRO A 39 -20.44 7.70 -0.01
CA PRO A 39 -21.49 7.76 -1.04
C PRO A 39 -21.11 7.03 -2.34
N PRO A 40 -22.06 6.62 -3.19
CA PRO A 40 -21.77 5.85 -4.39
C PRO A 40 -20.84 6.65 -5.32
N VAL A 41 -19.54 6.32 -5.25
CA VAL A 41 -18.51 6.91 -6.09
C VAL A 41 -18.66 6.32 -7.47
N ASN A 42 -18.61 7.17 -8.50
CA ASN A 42 -18.58 6.70 -9.88
C ASN A 42 -17.35 5.80 -10.08
N LYS A 43 -17.57 4.50 -10.32
CA LYS A 43 -16.49 3.50 -10.47
C LYS A 43 -15.45 3.93 -11.51
N LYS A 44 -15.87 4.56 -12.61
CA LYS A 44 -14.97 5.06 -13.65
C LYS A 44 -14.01 6.14 -13.13
N GLN A 45 -14.48 7.01 -12.23
CA GLN A 45 -13.64 8.04 -11.63
C GLN A 45 -12.62 7.45 -10.67
N VAL A 46 -13.00 6.42 -9.91
CA VAL A 46 -12.05 5.71 -9.03
C VAL A 46 -10.96 5.03 -9.85
N GLU A 47 -11.33 4.32 -10.92
CA GLU A 47 -10.36 3.68 -11.83
C GLU A 47 -9.43 4.69 -12.48
N GLN A 48 -9.95 5.84 -12.92
CA GLN A 48 -9.15 6.93 -13.46
C GLN A 48 -8.13 7.44 -12.43
N VAL A 49 -8.55 7.68 -11.18
CA VAL A 49 -7.63 8.14 -10.13
C VAL A 49 -6.59 7.06 -9.79
N CYS A 50 -6.95 5.77 -9.76
CA CYS A 50 -5.98 4.69 -9.54
C CYS A 50 -4.87 4.69 -10.60
N LYS A 51 -5.22 4.90 -11.88
CA LYS A 51 -4.24 5.03 -12.96
C LYS A 51 -3.36 6.26 -12.75
N GLN A 52 -3.98 7.41 -12.48
CA GLN A 52 -3.27 8.66 -12.23
C GLN A 52 -2.30 8.58 -11.05
N LEU A 53 -2.63 7.85 -9.98
CA LEU A 53 -1.72 7.63 -8.85
C LEU A 53 -0.46 6.84 -9.25
N SER A 54 -0.56 5.97 -10.26
CA SER A 54 0.54 5.13 -10.75
C SER A 54 1.31 5.77 -11.91
N ASP A 55 0.73 6.80 -12.54
CA ASP A 55 1.32 7.52 -13.67
C ASP A 55 2.40 8.52 -13.22
N LEU A 56 3.45 8.67 -14.02
CA LEU A 56 4.56 9.60 -13.77
C LEU A 56 4.18 11.10 -13.83
N GLY A 57 2.94 11.42 -14.25
CA GLY A 57 2.50 12.79 -14.51
C GLY A 57 1.82 13.50 -13.33
N VAL A 58 1.57 12.80 -12.21
CA VAL A 58 0.93 13.40 -11.03
C VAL A 58 1.99 13.75 -9.99
N ASP A 59 1.98 15.01 -9.55
CA ASP A 59 2.85 15.46 -8.46
C ASP A 59 2.27 15.00 -7.11
N ILE A 60 2.81 13.89 -6.58
CA ILE A 60 2.38 13.31 -5.31
C ILE A 60 3.47 13.44 -4.26
N GLN A 61 3.14 14.10 -3.16
CA GLN A 61 4.00 14.21 -1.98
C GLN A 61 3.22 13.82 -0.74
N ILE A 62 3.47 12.61 -0.22
CA ILE A 62 2.91 12.18 1.05
C ILE A 62 4.02 12.17 2.10
N ALA A 63 3.99 13.19 2.95
CA ALA A 63 4.92 13.33 4.05
C ALA A 63 4.57 12.36 5.19
N ARG A 64 5.57 12.10 6.03
CA ARG A 64 5.44 11.29 7.24
C ARG A 64 5.40 12.18 8.48
N PRO A 65 5.05 11.63 9.66
CA PRO A 65 5.26 12.32 10.91
C PRO A 65 6.73 12.76 11.03
N GLN A 66 6.97 14.03 11.36
CA GLN A 66 8.34 14.59 11.44
C GLN A 66 9.10 14.11 12.68
N GLN A 67 8.39 13.73 13.74
CA GLN A 67 9.02 13.21 14.96
C GLN A 67 9.45 11.75 14.75
N ILE A 68 10.74 11.46 14.99
CA ILE A 68 11.36 10.15 14.76
C ILE A 68 10.55 9.03 15.43
N HIS A 69 10.16 9.18 16.70
CA HIS A 69 9.38 8.16 17.41
C HIS A 69 8.02 7.88 16.74
N GLN A 70 7.30 8.94 16.36
CA GLN A 70 6.02 8.79 15.66
C GLN A 70 6.20 8.18 14.27
N GLN A 71 7.29 8.53 13.58
CA GLN A 71 7.63 7.94 12.29
C GLN A 71 7.90 6.45 12.38
N GLN A 72 8.72 6.01 13.36
CA GLN A 72 9.01 4.59 13.58
C GLN A 72 7.73 3.82 13.92
N GLY A 73 6.91 4.34 14.84
CA GLY A 73 5.64 3.71 15.21
C GLY A 73 4.67 3.62 14.03
N ALA A 74 4.55 4.68 13.23
CA ALA A 74 3.70 4.68 12.03
C ALA A 74 4.18 3.67 10.98
N LEU A 75 5.48 3.59 10.72
CA LEU A 75 6.06 2.61 9.79
C LEU A 75 5.91 1.19 10.32
N GLY A 76 6.13 0.97 11.61
CA GLY A 76 5.89 -0.31 12.29
C GLY A 76 4.46 -0.79 12.08
N PHE A 77 3.49 0.09 12.36
CA PHE A 77 2.06 -0.18 12.09
C PHE A 77 1.79 -0.47 10.61
N MET A 78 2.36 0.31 9.69
CA MET A 78 2.16 0.07 8.26
C MET A 78 2.71 -1.30 7.82
N TYR A 79 3.88 -1.71 8.32
CA TYR A 79 4.46 -3.02 8.01
C TYR A 79 3.72 -4.19 8.65
N GLN A 80 3.38 -4.09 9.94
CA GLN A 80 2.80 -5.21 10.70
C GLN A 80 1.29 -5.34 10.49
N CYS A 81 0.60 -4.22 10.37
CA CYS A 81 -0.86 -4.17 10.38
C CYS A 81 -1.42 -3.88 8.99
N ALA A 82 -0.92 -2.82 8.36
CA ALA A 82 -1.43 -2.36 7.08
C ALA A 82 -0.87 -3.13 5.88
N GLY A 83 -0.03 -4.14 6.11
CA GLY A 83 0.52 -5.03 5.07
C GLY A 83 1.51 -4.36 4.12
N MET A 84 2.12 -3.24 4.50
CA MET A 84 3.17 -2.59 3.70
C MET A 84 4.37 -3.53 3.56
N GLN A 85 5.01 -3.49 2.39
CA GLN A 85 6.25 -4.20 2.11
C GLN A 85 7.40 -3.26 1.83
N PHE A 86 8.58 -3.66 2.28
CA PHE A 86 9.84 -3.03 1.93
C PHE A 86 10.53 -3.86 0.86
N ALA A 87 11.01 -3.18 -0.18
CA ALA A 87 11.75 -3.81 -1.26
C ALA A 87 12.85 -2.89 -1.80
N MET A 88 13.81 -3.48 -2.48
CA MET A 88 14.78 -2.74 -3.29
C MET A 88 14.45 -2.87 -4.77
N SER A 89 14.43 -1.75 -5.47
CA SER A 89 14.27 -1.69 -6.92
C SER A 89 15.64 -1.59 -7.59
N ASN A 90 15.94 -2.50 -8.49
CA ASN A 90 17.10 -2.44 -9.36
C ASN A 90 16.65 -2.61 -10.82
N GLY A 91 16.40 -1.48 -11.50
CA GLY A 91 15.69 -1.48 -12.78
C GLY A 91 14.31 -2.13 -12.65
N ASN A 92 14.04 -3.18 -13.44
CA ASN A 92 12.75 -3.89 -13.47
C ASN A 92 12.64 -5.03 -12.45
N LYS A 93 13.61 -5.22 -11.55
CA LYS A 93 13.60 -6.28 -10.54
C LYS A 93 13.39 -5.70 -9.15
N PHE A 94 12.50 -6.34 -8.38
CA PHE A 94 12.22 -6.00 -6.98
C PHE A 94 12.71 -7.12 -6.05
N THR A 95 13.54 -6.77 -5.08
CA THR A 95 13.96 -7.69 -4.01
C THR A 95 13.16 -7.37 -2.75
N LYS A 96 12.21 -8.23 -2.38
CA LYS A 96 11.30 -8.03 -1.24
C LYS A 96 11.85 -8.65 0.04
N VAL A 97 11.76 -7.93 1.16
CA VAL A 97 12.40 -8.33 2.43
C VAL A 97 11.42 -8.95 3.42
N ASN A 98 10.22 -8.40 3.55
CA ASN A 98 9.19 -8.90 4.45
C ASN A 98 8.03 -9.54 3.65
N GLN A 99 8.28 -10.72 3.09
CA GLN A 99 7.31 -11.42 2.26
C GLN A 99 6.15 -11.96 3.13
N PHE A 100 4.98 -11.33 3.01
CA PHE A 100 3.72 -11.94 3.37
C PHE A 100 3.22 -12.69 2.12
N ALA A 101 2.98 -13.99 2.26
CA ALA A 101 2.82 -14.92 1.13
C ALA A 101 1.63 -14.64 0.19
N LEU A 102 0.73 -13.69 0.50
CA LEU A 102 -0.56 -13.55 -0.18
C LEU A 102 -1.00 -12.09 -0.46
N SER A 103 -0.11 -11.11 -0.36
CA SER A 103 -0.54 -9.72 -0.47
C SER A 103 -0.56 -9.24 -1.93
N ASP A 104 -1.75 -8.87 -2.41
CA ASP A 104 -1.95 -8.12 -3.66
C ASP A 104 -1.51 -6.66 -3.46
N TYR A 105 -0.46 -6.25 -4.19
CA TYR A 105 0.12 -4.91 -4.11
C TYR A 105 -0.38 -4.02 -5.24
N SER A 106 -0.46 -2.73 -4.93
CA SER A 106 -0.71 -1.67 -5.90
C SER A 106 0.47 -1.51 -6.85
N ASP A 107 0.18 -1.12 -8.09
CA ASP A 107 1.19 -0.73 -9.07
C ASP A 107 1.85 0.62 -8.73
N TRP A 108 1.25 1.38 -7.80
CA TRP A 108 1.83 2.62 -7.33
C TRP A 108 2.98 2.40 -6.33
N ILE A 109 4.20 2.58 -6.84
CA ILE A 109 5.44 2.42 -6.09
C ILE A 109 5.83 3.73 -5.40
N ARG A 110 6.11 3.67 -4.10
CA ARG A 110 6.60 4.82 -3.32
C ARG A 110 8.09 4.67 -3.06
N VAL A 111 8.88 5.59 -3.60
CA VAL A 111 10.32 5.63 -3.35
C VAL A 111 10.60 6.08 -1.90
N ALA A 112 11.48 5.38 -1.21
CA ALA A 112 11.83 5.59 0.19
C ALA A 112 13.20 6.29 0.36
N GLN A 113 13.55 7.20 -0.56
CA GLN A 113 14.88 7.82 -0.63
C GLN A 113 15.24 8.70 0.56
N GLU A 114 14.26 9.34 1.21
CA GLU A 114 14.51 10.16 2.40
C GLU A 114 14.03 9.42 3.66
N ASN A 115 14.78 9.51 4.76
CA ASN A 115 14.37 9.04 6.10
C ASN A 115 13.95 7.56 6.19
N LEU A 116 14.85 6.63 5.88
CA LEU A 116 14.64 5.21 6.20
C LEU A 116 14.49 5.01 7.72
N SER A 117 13.65 4.07 8.13
CA SER A 117 13.50 3.66 9.52
C SER A 117 14.68 2.83 10.01
N LYS A 118 14.81 2.66 11.33
CA LYS A 118 15.84 1.78 11.90
C LYS A 118 15.67 0.34 11.39
N LYS A 119 14.40 -0.08 11.26
CA LYS A 119 14.02 -1.39 10.72
C LYS A 119 14.41 -1.55 9.25
N GLU A 120 14.15 -0.54 8.42
CA GLU A 120 14.54 -0.55 7.00
C GLU A 120 16.07 -0.55 6.83
N HIS A 121 16.80 0.26 7.61
CA HIS A 121 18.26 0.24 7.62
C HIS A 121 18.81 -1.13 8.01
N HIS A 122 18.27 -1.73 9.08
CA HIS A 122 18.65 -3.07 9.51
C HIS A 122 18.43 -4.11 8.41
N TRP A 123 17.30 -4.06 7.72
CA TRP A 123 17.02 -4.95 6.58
C TRP A 123 18.01 -4.78 5.41
N ILE A 124 18.34 -3.54 5.04
CA ILE A 124 19.31 -3.28 3.98
C ILE A 124 20.66 -3.90 4.35
N THR A 125 21.13 -3.68 5.58
CA THR A 125 22.41 -4.22 6.04
C THR A 125 22.40 -5.74 6.19
N ALA A 126 21.41 -6.30 6.88
CA ALA A 126 21.34 -7.73 7.20
C ALA A 126 21.22 -8.61 5.94
N TYR A 127 20.54 -8.12 4.91
CA TYR A 127 20.36 -8.85 3.65
C TYR A 127 21.23 -8.32 2.50
N SER A 128 22.16 -7.40 2.78
CA SER A 128 23.07 -6.81 1.79
C SER A 128 22.37 -6.33 0.52
N LEU A 129 21.24 -5.64 0.69
CA LEU A 129 20.38 -5.26 -0.42
C LEU A 129 20.92 -4.04 -1.17
N THR A 130 20.79 -4.04 -2.49
CA THR A 130 21.27 -2.97 -3.37
C THR A 130 20.15 -2.40 -4.24
N GLY A 131 20.25 -1.12 -4.61
CA GLY A 131 19.28 -0.42 -5.45
C GLY A 131 18.54 0.72 -4.73
N THR A 132 17.39 1.12 -5.28
CA THR A 132 16.55 2.19 -4.72
C THR A 132 15.55 1.58 -3.73
N PRO A 133 15.52 2.04 -2.45
CA PRO A 133 14.55 1.54 -1.49
C PRO A 133 13.15 2.02 -1.87
N ILE A 134 12.18 1.09 -1.83
CA ILE A 134 10.78 1.35 -2.15
C ILE A 134 9.86 0.73 -1.11
N ARG A 135 8.67 1.33 -0.98
CA ARG A 135 7.56 0.83 -0.16
C ARG A 135 6.39 0.45 -1.05
N LEU A 136 5.97 -0.81 -0.92
CA LEU A 136 4.83 -1.37 -1.63
C LEU A 136 3.63 -1.39 -0.68
N PHE A 137 2.52 -0.78 -1.09
CA PHE A 137 1.29 -0.77 -0.30
C PHE A 137 0.29 -1.77 -0.87
N PRO A 138 -0.49 -2.44 -0.02
CA PRO A 138 -1.59 -3.27 -0.49
C PRO A 138 -2.58 -2.50 -1.37
N ARG A 139 -3.08 -3.17 -2.42
CA ARG A 139 -3.98 -2.57 -3.42
C ARG A 139 -5.22 -1.93 -2.80
N ASN A 140 -5.75 -2.51 -1.73
CA ASN A 140 -6.93 -1.99 -1.04
C ASN A 140 -6.71 -0.62 -0.37
N ILE A 141 -5.50 -0.33 0.12
CA ILE A 141 -5.15 0.97 0.71
C ILE A 141 -5.17 2.05 -0.37
N ASP A 142 -4.54 1.77 -1.52
CA ASP A 142 -4.46 2.71 -2.63
C ASP A 142 -5.81 2.89 -3.33
N LEU A 143 -6.60 1.82 -3.43
CA LEU A 143 -7.98 1.92 -3.91
C LEU A 143 -8.83 2.83 -3.00
N ARG A 144 -8.66 2.73 -1.68
CA ARG A 144 -9.39 3.58 -0.74
C ARG A 144 -8.95 5.04 -0.83
N LEU A 145 -7.66 5.29 -1.04
CA LEU A 145 -7.20 6.64 -1.38
C LEU A 145 -7.85 7.14 -2.67
N ALA A 146 -7.86 6.35 -3.74
CA ALA A 146 -8.46 6.73 -5.01
C ALA A 146 -9.96 7.04 -4.87
N GLN A 147 -10.69 6.28 -4.04
CA GLN A 147 -12.09 6.54 -3.73
C GLN A 147 -12.29 7.90 -3.04
N HIS A 148 -11.50 8.21 -2.01
CA HIS A 148 -11.57 9.51 -1.33
C HIS A 148 -11.22 10.66 -2.28
N SER A 149 -10.18 10.49 -3.08
CA SER A 149 -9.73 11.47 -4.07
C SER A 149 -10.80 11.72 -5.15
N ALA A 150 -11.36 10.66 -5.75
CA ALA A 150 -12.41 10.77 -6.77
C ALA A 150 -13.64 11.52 -6.24
N ASN A 151 -14.08 11.19 -5.01
CA ASN A 151 -15.17 11.90 -4.34
C ASN A 151 -14.88 13.39 -4.15
N ALA A 152 -13.66 13.72 -3.75
CA ALA A 152 -13.25 15.09 -3.48
C ALA A 152 -12.99 15.92 -4.76
N LEU A 153 -12.68 15.25 -5.87
CA LEU A 153 -12.43 15.87 -7.19
C LEU A 153 -13.71 16.04 -8.01
N LYS A 154 -14.78 15.30 -7.72
CA LYS A 154 -16.09 15.39 -8.42
C LYS A 154 -15.96 15.32 -9.96
N GLY A 155 -15.05 14.48 -10.45
CA GLY A 155 -14.81 14.28 -11.88
C GLY A 155 -13.67 15.12 -12.48
N ALA A 156 -13.08 16.05 -11.73
CA ALA A 156 -11.82 16.67 -12.13
C ALA A 156 -10.67 15.65 -12.10
N PRO A 157 -9.68 15.75 -13.01
CA PRO A 157 -8.49 14.90 -12.95
C PRO A 157 -7.64 15.20 -11.71
N LEU A 158 -6.97 14.18 -11.17
CA LEU A 158 -5.92 14.37 -10.19
C LEU A 158 -4.66 14.91 -10.87
N VAL A 159 -4.18 16.07 -10.43
CA VAL A 159 -2.96 16.73 -10.92
C VAL A 159 -1.90 16.80 -9.82
N ASN A 160 -2.32 17.12 -8.59
CA ASN A 160 -1.45 17.17 -7.43
C ASN A 160 -2.12 16.55 -6.21
N LEU A 161 -1.36 15.77 -5.44
CA LEU A 161 -1.75 15.28 -4.12
C LEU A 161 -0.65 15.58 -3.10
N ARG A 162 -0.96 16.37 -2.07
CA ARG A 162 -0.12 16.52 -0.87
C ARG A 162 -0.86 16.04 0.36
N ALA A 163 -0.21 15.28 1.22
CA ALA A 163 -0.81 14.82 2.47
C ALA A 163 0.23 14.35 3.48
N ASN A 164 -0.20 14.06 4.70
CA ASN A 164 0.60 13.42 5.71
C ASN A 164 -0.02 12.08 6.11
N TYR A 165 0.80 11.03 6.23
CA TYR A 165 0.38 9.83 6.95
C TYR A 165 0.28 10.10 8.45
N GLN A 166 -0.75 9.55 9.08
CA GLN A 166 -0.91 9.54 10.52
C GLN A 166 -1.48 8.21 10.98
N VAL A 167 -0.96 7.70 12.10
CA VAL A 167 -1.50 6.51 12.76
C VAL A 167 -2.06 6.92 14.11
N SER A 168 -3.31 6.54 14.38
CA SER A 168 -3.97 6.74 15.67
C SER A 168 -5.08 5.73 15.85
N ASN A 169 -5.29 5.23 17.08
CA ASN A 169 -6.36 4.28 17.41
C ASN A 169 -6.42 3.07 16.47
N ARG A 170 -5.26 2.49 16.14
CA ARG A 170 -5.10 1.34 15.21
C ARG A 170 -5.67 1.58 13.81
N ARG A 171 -5.63 2.83 13.36
CA ARG A 171 -6.03 3.20 12.00
C ARG A 171 -4.92 4.01 11.35
N LEU A 172 -4.78 3.81 10.04
CA LEU A 172 -3.97 4.64 9.17
C LEU A 172 -4.88 5.67 8.52
N TYR A 173 -4.53 6.94 8.69
CA TYR A 173 -5.20 8.08 8.06
C TYR A 173 -4.25 8.88 7.19
N MET A 174 -4.84 9.67 6.31
CA MET A 174 -4.24 10.84 5.71
C MET A 174 -4.80 12.11 6.32
N THR A 175 -3.90 13.05 6.63
CA THR A 175 -4.22 14.38 7.15
C THR A 175 -3.50 15.46 6.34
N LYS A 176 -3.83 16.73 6.59
CA LYS A 176 -3.27 17.89 5.85
C LYS A 176 -3.36 17.70 4.31
N ILE A 177 -4.49 17.18 3.86
CA ILE A 177 -4.70 16.77 2.48
C ILE A 177 -4.89 18.01 1.60
N GLN A 178 -4.20 18.04 0.47
CA GLN A 178 -4.40 18.99 -0.61
C GLN A 178 -4.56 18.21 -1.91
N LEU A 179 -5.62 18.51 -2.65
CA LEU A 179 -5.86 17.98 -3.99
C LEU A 179 -5.88 19.13 -4.98
N ASN A 180 -5.05 19.06 -6.01
CA ASN A 180 -4.93 20.14 -7.01
C ASN A 180 -4.74 21.50 -6.32
N ASN A 181 -3.87 21.55 -5.30
CA ASN A 181 -3.59 22.73 -4.45
C ASN A 181 -4.77 23.24 -3.60
N HIS A 182 -5.89 22.51 -3.55
CA HIS A 182 -7.02 22.85 -2.68
C HIS A 182 -7.01 22.01 -1.40
N PRO A 183 -6.93 22.65 -0.20
CA PRO A 183 -6.93 21.94 1.06
C PRO A 183 -8.27 21.22 1.29
N LYS A 184 -8.21 20.08 1.99
CA LYS A 184 -9.36 19.32 2.45
C LYS A 184 -9.35 19.28 3.96
N ASN A 185 -10.45 19.72 4.55
CA ASN A 185 -10.59 19.84 6.01
C ASN A 185 -10.81 18.49 6.71
N ALA A 186 -11.19 17.45 5.96
CA ALA A 186 -11.43 16.11 6.48
C ALA A 186 -10.17 15.25 6.42
N SER A 187 -9.97 14.44 7.46
CA SER A 187 -8.99 13.34 7.42
C SER A 187 -9.59 12.13 6.72
N TRP A 188 -8.77 11.39 5.98
CA TRP A 188 -9.22 10.20 5.24
C TRP A 188 -8.69 8.94 5.87
N THR A 189 -9.58 8.04 6.29
CA THR A 189 -9.17 6.72 6.76
C THR A 189 -8.77 5.85 5.58
N LEU A 190 -7.55 5.34 5.58
CA LEU A 190 -7.02 4.45 4.56
C LEU A 190 -7.09 2.98 4.99
N TYR A 191 -6.81 2.70 6.26
CA TYR A 191 -6.84 1.36 6.82
C TYR A 191 -7.38 1.37 8.24
N GLN A 192 -8.18 0.36 8.57
CA GLN A 192 -8.64 0.04 9.91
C GLN A 192 -8.62 -1.48 10.05
N GLY A 193 -7.98 -1.97 11.09
CA GLY A 193 -7.91 -3.40 11.38
C GLY A 193 -7.46 -3.65 12.80
N GLU A 194 -7.80 -4.83 13.31
CA GLU A 194 -7.28 -5.29 14.60
C GLU A 194 -5.84 -5.73 14.39
N CYS A 195 -4.92 -5.07 15.08
CA CYS A 195 -3.51 -5.39 15.02
C CYS A 195 -2.93 -5.35 16.43
N ILE A 196 -2.16 -6.37 16.76
CA ILE A 196 -1.39 -6.46 18.00
C ILE A 196 0.04 -6.06 17.60
N LEU A 197 0.45 -4.86 18.01
CA LEU A 197 1.86 -4.47 17.91
C LEU A 197 2.58 -5.24 19.01
N ASN A 198 3.42 -6.21 18.62
CA ASN A 198 4.36 -6.78 19.56
C ASN A 198 5.48 -5.75 19.74
N ASP A 199 5.41 -4.98 20.82
CA ASP A 199 6.48 -4.09 21.25
C ASP A 199 7.66 -4.95 21.68
N GLY A 200 8.62 -5.13 20.76
CA GLY A 200 9.92 -5.76 21.02
C GLY A 200 10.99 -4.71 21.26
#